data_AF-A0A553HKS9-F1
#
_entry.id   AF-A0A553HKS9-F1
#
_cell.length_a   1.000
_cell.length_b   1.000
_cell.length_c   1.000
_cell.angle_alpha   90.00
_cell.angle_beta   90.00
_cell.angle_gamma   90.00
#
_symmetry.space_group_name_H-M   'P 1'
#
loop_
_entity.id
_entity.type
_entity.pdbx_description
1 polymer ?
#
loop_
_entity_poly.entity_id
_entity_poly.type
_entity_poly.pdbx_seq_one_letter_code
_entity_poly.pdbx_strand_id
1 'polypeptide(L)'
;MRISNYTFVAVTSIAYLHVAQGFQSTPVMGWNSYNQMACSPNEAKITEAINSLANRGFVDAGYKFFQVDCGWASRDGQRNATTGALKIDSNSFPNGLLPLSQLARSKGMKWAMYSDAGVRMCDTQVPSPVAGSLGNEAADADLFKSLSTEYVKYDNCYADGPLSSQNAPKASRTDFVTRFTTMWKQLQQVGITGMLVCQWGVPYSSPNGLEGPSQWTKGLSTSFRLSDDIATGWANVYRIYNQAVHIAKSGNIGPGNIADADLLEVGNNGMTFDEQATHFAFWAMLKSALMISTNVSALSNEFVSVLQNRDLIAINQDTAVKPIKLVQRWTADRDLWTGDLANGDVAVLVVDLSNTRRTLSLQFSELGIKSADVKDLWTSATVKNTSGYSKAVNGHGSLALRLSNVQRTSGSEPGYTYSSVSNGVLASGANVQPCTGCASSNKVGNLGGSSNGSVVLSNIRTSQANQTVKFDYINCEVGYLGSSNNERLASISVNGRPAQTVSFPLSGYNWATDIYTGYGVELSGFNTKGANSITISGAGSGWAPDFDRIAVIA
;
A
#
# COMPACT_ATOMS: atom_id res chain seq x y z
N MET A 1 -42.62 27.35 -64.44
CA MET A 1 -42.39 27.56 -63.00
C MET A 1 -43.08 26.42 -62.25
N ARG A 2 -42.34 25.37 -61.85
CA ARG A 2 -42.87 24.25 -61.05
C ARG A 2 -42.13 24.28 -59.72
N ILE A 3 -42.87 24.44 -58.62
CA ILE A 3 -42.36 24.42 -57.26
C ILE A 3 -42.59 23.01 -56.73
N SER A 4 -41.52 22.29 -56.41
CA SER A 4 -41.56 21.00 -55.75
C SER A 4 -41.51 21.21 -54.24
N ASN A 5 -42.52 20.72 -53.53
CA ASN A 5 -42.54 20.65 -52.07
C ASN A 5 -41.73 19.42 -51.60
N TYR A 6 -40.74 19.65 -50.74
CA TYR A 6 -40.05 18.58 -50.00
C TYR A 6 -40.52 18.60 -48.55
N THR A 7 -41.15 17.50 -48.12
CA THR A 7 -41.55 17.25 -46.74
C THR A 7 -40.34 16.72 -45.97
N PHE A 8 -39.86 17.46 -44.96
CA PHE A 8 -38.84 16.98 -44.03
C PHE A 8 -39.51 16.14 -42.93
N VAL A 9 -39.14 14.85 -42.84
CA VAL A 9 -39.45 14.00 -41.70
C VAL A 9 -38.35 14.18 -40.66
N ALA A 10 -38.69 14.78 -39.52
CA ALA A 10 -37.78 14.87 -38.37
C ALA A 10 -37.80 13.53 -37.60
N VAL A 11 -36.73 12.75 -37.72
CA VAL A 11 -36.48 11.59 -36.86
C VAL A 11 -35.76 12.08 -35.62
N THR A 12 -36.47 12.21 -34.50
CA THR A 12 -35.87 12.47 -33.19
C THR A 12 -35.24 11.19 -32.66
N SER A 13 -33.95 11.01 -32.90
CA SER A 13 -33.14 10.01 -32.20
C SER A 13 -32.91 10.49 -30.77
N ILE A 14 -33.60 9.88 -29.80
CA ILE A 14 -33.27 10.03 -28.37
C ILE A 14 -31.97 9.25 -28.17
N ALA A 15 -30.84 9.95 -28.26
CA ALA A 15 -29.57 9.42 -27.79
C ALA A 15 -29.65 9.36 -26.26
N TYR A 16 -29.85 8.17 -25.70
CA TYR A 16 -29.52 7.92 -24.31
C TYR A 16 -28.01 8.05 -24.19
N LEU A 17 -27.54 9.23 -23.80
CA LEU A 17 -26.22 9.40 -23.21
C LEU A 17 -26.23 8.56 -21.92
N HIS A 18 -25.83 7.29 -22.02
CA HIS A 18 -25.26 6.59 -20.87
C HIS A 18 -24.03 7.40 -20.49
N VAL A 19 -24.17 8.28 -19.49
CA VAL A 19 -23.02 8.77 -18.76
C VAL A 19 -22.37 7.50 -18.22
N ALA A 20 -21.23 7.10 -18.81
CA ALA A 20 -20.45 6.00 -18.26
C ALA A 20 -20.22 6.35 -16.79
N GLN A 21 -20.84 5.60 -15.89
CA GLN A 21 -20.77 5.88 -14.46
C GLN A 21 -19.34 5.55 -14.03
N GLY A 22 -18.50 6.58 -13.97
CA GLY A 22 -17.11 6.44 -13.52
C GLY A 22 -17.08 5.88 -12.10
N PHE A 23 -16.14 4.99 -11.82
CA PHE A 23 -15.84 4.59 -10.45
C PHE A 23 -15.26 5.79 -9.67
N GLN A 24 -15.38 5.77 -8.35
CA GLN A 24 -14.86 6.88 -7.55
C GLN A 24 -13.34 7.03 -7.73
N SER A 25 -12.88 8.27 -7.74
CA SER A 25 -11.48 8.62 -7.96
C SER A 25 -10.61 8.46 -6.71
N THR A 26 -11.22 8.41 -5.52
CA THR A 26 -10.55 8.28 -4.22
C THR A 26 -10.59 6.85 -3.70
N PRO A 27 -9.74 6.51 -2.71
CA PRO A 27 -9.68 5.15 -2.16
C PRO A 27 -11.04 4.70 -1.61
N VAL A 28 -11.34 3.41 -1.75
CA VAL A 28 -12.58 2.84 -1.19
C VAL A 28 -12.55 2.88 0.33
N MET A 29 -13.68 3.26 0.92
CA MET A 29 -13.91 3.18 2.35
C MET A 29 -15.12 2.29 2.58
N GLY A 30 -14.99 1.31 3.47
CA GLY A 30 -16.03 0.32 3.64
C GLY A 30 -15.78 -0.69 4.74
N TRP A 31 -16.42 -1.85 4.61
CA TRP A 31 -16.24 -2.99 5.47
C TRP A 31 -16.08 -4.27 4.64
N ASN A 32 -15.23 -5.18 5.11
CA ASN A 32 -14.97 -6.48 4.52
C ASN A 32 -15.08 -7.57 5.62
N SER A 33 -15.61 -8.74 5.27
CA SER A 33 -15.88 -9.80 6.26
C SER A 33 -14.66 -10.61 6.71
N TYR A 34 -13.52 -10.54 6.02
CA TYR A 34 -12.47 -11.57 6.12
C TYR A 34 -11.78 -11.65 7.50
N ASN A 35 -11.27 -10.55 8.07
CA ASN A 35 -10.48 -10.65 9.32
C ASN A 35 -11.39 -10.94 10.52
N GLN A 36 -12.66 -10.52 10.48
CA GLN A 36 -13.63 -10.86 11.51
C GLN A 36 -14.16 -12.30 11.37
N MET A 37 -14.50 -12.74 10.17
CA MET A 37 -15.32 -13.94 9.94
C MET A 37 -14.60 -15.06 9.19
N ALA A 38 -13.37 -14.83 8.74
CA ALA A 38 -12.65 -15.67 7.78
C ALA A 38 -13.58 -16.05 6.61
N CYS A 39 -13.53 -17.31 6.17
CA CYS A 39 -14.43 -17.85 5.16
C CYS A 39 -15.71 -18.48 5.76
N SER A 40 -16.27 -17.86 6.81
CA SER A 40 -17.48 -18.34 7.49
C SER A 40 -18.52 -17.23 7.78
N PRO A 41 -18.83 -16.33 6.82
CA PRO A 41 -19.96 -15.42 6.93
C PRO A 41 -21.29 -16.19 6.82
N ASN A 42 -22.37 -15.63 7.35
CA ASN A 42 -23.73 -16.12 7.15
C ASN A 42 -24.73 -14.96 7.18
N GLU A 43 -25.99 -15.23 6.80
CA GLU A 43 -27.04 -14.22 6.69
C GLU A 43 -27.21 -13.37 7.96
N ALA A 44 -27.17 -13.99 9.14
CA ALA A 44 -27.33 -13.29 10.41
C ALA A 44 -26.15 -12.35 10.72
N LYS A 45 -24.92 -12.84 10.59
CA LYS A 45 -23.70 -12.05 10.83
C LYS A 45 -23.57 -10.88 9.86
N ILE A 46 -23.92 -11.09 8.58
CA ILE A 46 -23.88 -10.03 7.57
C ILE A 46 -24.96 -8.98 7.84
N THR A 47 -26.18 -9.41 8.21
CA THR A 47 -27.25 -8.49 8.63
C THR A 47 -26.85 -7.64 9.83
N GLU A 48 -26.21 -8.24 10.84
CA GLU A 48 -25.71 -7.53 12.02
C GLU A 48 -24.63 -6.50 11.65
N ALA A 49 -23.66 -6.87 10.80
CA ALA A 49 -22.61 -5.96 10.35
C ALA A 49 -23.19 -4.76 9.57
N ILE A 50 -24.10 -5.00 8.62
CA ILE A 50 -24.79 -3.95 7.84
C ILE A 50 -25.48 -2.96 8.77
N ASN A 51 -26.28 -3.46 9.71
CA ASN A 51 -27.03 -2.61 10.64
C ASN A 51 -26.10 -1.87 11.60
N SER A 52 -25.02 -2.51 12.07
CA SER A 52 -24.06 -1.90 12.99
C SER A 52 -23.29 -0.75 12.33
N LEU A 53 -22.85 -0.91 11.08
CA LEU A 53 -22.19 0.17 10.34
C LEU A 53 -23.09 1.39 10.18
N ALA A 54 -24.37 1.17 9.85
CA ALA A 54 -25.35 2.25 9.72
C ALA A 54 -25.63 2.91 11.07
N ASN A 55 -25.98 2.12 12.10
CA ASN A 55 -26.41 2.63 13.40
C ASN A 55 -25.28 3.31 14.18
N ARG A 56 -24.03 2.93 13.94
CA ARG A 56 -22.85 3.51 14.62
C ARG A 56 -22.21 4.65 13.84
N GLY A 57 -22.83 5.15 12.77
CA GLY A 57 -22.39 6.35 12.04
C GLY A 57 -21.25 6.14 11.05
N PHE A 58 -20.84 4.90 10.75
CA PHE A 58 -19.77 4.63 9.79
C PHE A 58 -20.16 5.00 8.37
N VAL A 59 -21.42 4.75 8.01
CA VAL A 59 -21.95 5.17 6.72
C VAL A 59 -21.86 6.68 6.55
N ASP A 60 -22.17 7.46 7.59
CA ASP A 60 -22.03 8.93 7.57
C ASP A 60 -20.57 9.37 7.61
N ALA A 61 -19.69 8.54 8.18
CA ALA A 61 -18.24 8.71 8.13
C ALA A 61 -17.62 8.54 6.73
N GLY A 62 -18.37 7.97 5.79
CA GLY A 62 -17.93 7.74 4.41
C GLY A 62 -17.62 6.28 4.10
N TYR A 63 -17.78 5.36 5.06
CA TYR A 63 -17.65 3.92 4.83
C TYR A 63 -18.87 3.43 4.05
N LYS A 64 -18.77 3.45 2.72
CA LYS A 64 -19.88 3.16 1.81
C LYS A 64 -19.79 1.79 1.17
N PHE A 65 -18.64 1.14 1.06
CA PHE A 65 -18.57 -0.19 0.46
C PHE A 65 -18.83 -1.28 1.50
N PHE A 66 -19.67 -2.26 1.17
CA PHE A 66 -19.91 -3.44 1.99
C PHE A 66 -19.55 -4.67 1.19
N GLN A 67 -18.45 -5.32 1.56
CA GLN A 67 -17.87 -6.43 0.82
C GLN A 67 -18.03 -7.74 1.57
N VAL A 68 -18.66 -8.72 0.92
CA VAL A 68 -18.65 -10.11 1.39
C VAL A 68 -17.45 -10.81 0.75
N ASP A 69 -16.48 -11.19 1.58
CA ASP A 69 -15.26 -11.90 1.17
C ASP A 69 -15.52 -13.42 1.07
N CYS A 70 -14.48 -14.26 1.09
CA CYS A 70 -14.63 -15.73 0.98
C CYS A 70 -15.71 -16.33 1.91
N GLY A 71 -16.24 -17.50 1.52
CA GLY A 71 -17.24 -18.24 2.29
C GLY A 71 -18.71 -17.93 1.93
N TRP A 72 -18.98 -17.04 0.97
CA TRP A 72 -20.33 -16.82 0.44
C TRP A 72 -20.78 -17.90 -0.57
N ALA A 73 -19.83 -18.48 -1.28
CA ALA A 73 -20.08 -19.42 -2.36
C ALA A 73 -20.21 -20.86 -1.86
N SER A 74 -20.99 -21.64 -2.60
CA SER A 74 -21.23 -23.07 -2.36
C SER A 74 -19.92 -23.84 -2.28
N ARG A 75 -19.85 -24.76 -1.31
CA ARG A 75 -18.69 -25.62 -1.07
C ARG A 75 -18.81 -26.99 -1.76
N ASP A 76 -19.84 -27.22 -2.57
CA ASP A 76 -20.01 -28.48 -3.34
C ASP A 76 -19.13 -28.56 -4.60
N GLY A 77 -18.37 -27.49 -4.89
CA GLY A 77 -17.50 -27.39 -6.05
C GLY A 77 -18.26 -27.30 -7.38
N GLN A 78 -19.59 -27.20 -7.35
CA GLN A 78 -20.43 -27.16 -8.54
C GLN A 78 -20.80 -25.74 -8.91
N ARG A 79 -20.96 -25.51 -10.21
CA ARG A 79 -21.55 -24.30 -10.78
C ARG A 79 -23.05 -24.48 -10.95
N ASN A 80 -23.77 -23.38 -11.09
CA ASN A 80 -25.19 -23.42 -11.41
C ASN A 80 -25.36 -24.04 -12.82
N ALA A 81 -26.09 -25.15 -12.92
CA ALA A 81 -26.19 -25.93 -14.16
C ALA A 81 -26.86 -25.18 -15.32
N THR A 82 -27.66 -24.15 -15.03
CA THR A 82 -28.37 -23.36 -16.06
C THR A 82 -27.56 -22.17 -16.53
N THR A 83 -26.92 -21.44 -15.61
CA THR A 83 -26.22 -20.19 -15.90
C THR A 83 -24.71 -20.35 -16.09
N GLY A 84 -24.12 -21.44 -15.58
CA GLY A 84 -22.67 -21.61 -15.51
C GLY A 84 -22.00 -20.77 -14.42
N ALA A 85 -22.73 -19.90 -13.72
CA ALA A 85 -22.19 -19.04 -12.67
C ALA A 85 -21.88 -19.81 -11.39
N LEU A 86 -21.09 -19.20 -10.51
CA LEU A 86 -20.90 -19.64 -9.12
C LEU A 86 -22.24 -19.81 -8.39
N LYS A 87 -22.31 -20.78 -7.48
CA LYS A 87 -23.47 -20.99 -6.61
C LYS A 87 -23.27 -20.27 -5.28
N ILE A 88 -24.33 -19.67 -4.75
CA ILE A 88 -24.36 -19.17 -3.36
C ILE A 88 -24.56 -20.37 -2.43
N ASP A 89 -23.88 -20.37 -1.27
CA ASP A 89 -24.11 -21.40 -0.24
C ASP A 89 -25.46 -21.19 0.46
N SER A 90 -26.45 -22.02 0.12
CA SER A 90 -27.80 -21.93 0.69
C SER A 90 -27.89 -22.32 2.17
N ASN A 91 -26.86 -22.98 2.73
CA ASN A 91 -26.84 -23.25 4.17
C ASN A 91 -26.49 -21.99 4.96
N SER A 92 -25.51 -21.21 4.47
CA SER A 92 -25.09 -19.96 5.10
C SER A 92 -26.00 -18.78 4.73
N PHE A 93 -26.61 -18.82 3.53
CA PHE A 93 -27.47 -17.78 2.95
C PHE A 93 -28.75 -18.39 2.37
N PRO A 94 -29.69 -18.87 3.21
CA PRO A 94 -30.91 -19.54 2.76
C PRO A 94 -31.79 -18.65 1.87
N ASN A 95 -31.73 -17.33 2.02
CA ASN A 95 -32.47 -16.38 1.18
C ASN A 95 -31.61 -15.79 0.03
N GLY A 96 -30.41 -16.31 -0.18
CA GLY A 96 -29.42 -15.77 -1.12
C GLY A 96 -28.82 -14.43 -0.66
N LEU A 97 -28.05 -13.79 -1.53
CA LEU A 97 -27.33 -12.54 -1.21
C LEU A 97 -28.07 -11.27 -1.65
N LEU A 98 -29.05 -11.38 -2.55
CA LEU A 98 -29.77 -10.20 -3.06
C LEU A 98 -30.51 -9.41 -1.97
N PRO A 99 -31.22 -10.05 -1.01
CA PRO A 99 -31.85 -9.32 0.08
C PRO A 99 -30.85 -8.57 0.97
N LEU A 100 -29.65 -9.14 1.20
CA LEU A 100 -28.58 -8.49 1.97
C LEU A 100 -27.98 -7.30 1.22
N SER A 101 -27.77 -7.44 -0.10
CA SER A 101 -27.39 -6.32 -0.97
C SER A 101 -28.42 -5.19 -0.93
N GLN A 102 -29.71 -5.52 -1.04
CA GLN A 102 -30.80 -4.55 -0.93
C GLN A 102 -30.82 -3.87 0.44
N LEU A 103 -30.61 -4.62 1.53
CA LEU A 103 -30.50 -4.06 2.88
C LEU A 103 -29.33 -3.09 2.98
N ALA A 104 -28.12 -3.48 2.56
CA ALA A 104 -26.94 -2.61 2.58
C ALA A 104 -27.19 -1.31 1.78
N ARG A 105 -27.75 -1.44 0.58
CA ARG A 105 -28.10 -0.30 -0.27
C ARG A 105 -29.18 0.59 0.32
N SER A 106 -30.17 0.03 1.02
CA SER A 106 -31.19 0.81 1.75
C SER A 106 -30.58 1.65 2.88
N LYS A 107 -29.41 1.24 3.40
CA LYS A 107 -28.62 1.98 4.38
C LYS A 107 -27.59 2.92 3.73
N GLY A 108 -27.63 3.11 2.41
CA GLY A 108 -26.73 4.01 1.69
C GLY A 108 -25.33 3.45 1.43
N MET A 109 -25.15 2.13 1.53
CA MET A 109 -23.91 1.45 1.13
C MET A 109 -23.98 0.94 -0.32
N LYS A 110 -22.83 0.55 -0.84
CA LYS A 110 -22.56 -0.04 -2.15
C LYS A 110 -22.14 -1.48 -1.94
N TRP A 111 -22.80 -2.41 -2.62
CA TRP A 111 -22.52 -3.83 -2.46
C TRP A 111 -21.27 -4.24 -3.25
N ALA A 112 -20.42 -5.05 -2.63
CA ALA A 112 -19.17 -5.53 -3.22
C ALA A 112 -19.01 -7.05 -3.01
N MET A 113 -18.39 -7.71 -3.99
CA MET A 113 -18.24 -9.17 -4.01
C MET A 113 -16.78 -9.59 -4.11
N TYR A 114 -16.54 -10.88 -3.86
CA TYR A 114 -15.24 -11.53 -3.92
C TYR A 114 -15.27 -12.74 -4.86
N SER A 115 -14.23 -12.91 -5.66
CA SER A 115 -13.93 -14.14 -6.39
C SER A 115 -12.42 -14.26 -6.66
N ASP A 116 -12.01 -15.21 -7.50
CA ASP A 116 -10.61 -15.58 -7.72
C ASP A 116 -10.30 -15.81 -9.20
N ALA A 117 -9.09 -15.42 -9.61
CA ALA A 117 -8.49 -15.60 -10.92
C ALA A 117 -7.92 -17.01 -11.18
N GLY A 118 -8.07 -17.95 -10.24
CA GLY A 118 -7.81 -19.36 -10.45
C GLY A 118 -9.06 -20.24 -10.53
N VAL A 119 -8.85 -21.56 -10.60
CA VAL A 119 -9.95 -22.54 -10.72
C VAL A 119 -10.70 -22.78 -9.41
N ARG A 120 -10.14 -22.34 -8.29
CA ARG A 120 -10.71 -22.40 -6.94
C ARG A 120 -10.48 -21.06 -6.25
N MET A 121 -11.43 -20.62 -5.42
CA MET A 121 -11.22 -19.45 -4.57
C MET A 121 -10.26 -19.76 -3.43
N CYS A 122 -9.53 -18.75 -2.93
CA CYS A 122 -8.94 -18.85 -1.60
C CYS A 122 -10.01 -19.20 -0.55
N ASP A 123 -9.65 -20.10 0.37
CA ASP A 123 -10.48 -20.54 1.49
C ASP A 123 -9.57 -20.95 2.65
N THR A 124 -10.12 -21.03 3.87
CA THR A 124 -9.38 -21.56 5.03
C THR A 124 -9.05 -23.05 4.90
N GLN A 125 -9.77 -23.79 4.05
CA GLN A 125 -9.50 -25.19 3.73
C GLN A 125 -8.52 -25.30 2.55
N VAL A 126 -7.53 -26.20 2.67
CA VAL A 126 -6.55 -26.48 1.60
C VAL A 126 -6.59 -27.98 1.24
N PRO A 127 -6.94 -28.37 0.00
CA PRO A 127 -7.32 -27.50 -1.11
C PRO A 127 -8.74 -26.95 -0.91
N SER A 128 -9.00 -25.74 -1.41
CA SER A 128 -10.30 -25.07 -1.27
C SER A 128 -11.38 -25.84 -2.03
N PRO A 129 -12.54 -26.17 -1.43
CA PRO A 129 -13.61 -26.85 -2.16
C PRO A 129 -14.44 -25.90 -3.05
N VAL A 130 -14.17 -24.60 -2.99
CA VAL A 130 -14.98 -23.56 -3.62
C VAL A 130 -14.45 -23.25 -5.01
N ALA A 131 -15.33 -23.27 -6.02
CA ALA A 131 -14.96 -22.93 -7.40
C ALA A 131 -14.52 -21.46 -7.52
N GLY A 132 -13.47 -21.21 -8.31
CA GLY A 132 -13.00 -19.87 -8.71
C GLY A 132 -13.47 -19.51 -10.12
N SER A 133 -13.26 -18.27 -10.54
CA SER A 133 -13.87 -17.74 -11.78
C SER A 133 -13.10 -18.04 -13.07
N LEU A 134 -11.91 -18.63 -13.00
CA LEU A 134 -11.09 -18.86 -14.19
C LEU A 134 -11.87 -19.65 -15.27
N GLY A 135 -11.96 -19.07 -16.47
CA GLY A 135 -12.68 -19.63 -17.62
C GLY A 135 -14.21 -19.49 -17.57
N ASN A 136 -14.77 -18.86 -16.54
CA ASN A 136 -16.21 -18.65 -16.33
C ASN A 136 -16.53 -17.19 -15.96
N GLU A 137 -15.62 -16.27 -16.27
CA GLU A 137 -15.65 -14.88 -15.80
C GLU A 137 -16.91 -14.14 -16.26
N ALA A 138 -17.42 -14.45 -17.46
CA ALA A 138 -18.63 -13.82 -18.00
C ALA A 138 -19.89 -14.17 -17.18
N ALA A 139 -20.11 -15.47 -16.91
CA ALA A 139 -21.24 -15.93 -16.12
C ALA A 139 -21.17 -15.43 -14.67
N ASP A 140 -19.96 -15.37 -14.11
CA ASP A 140 -19.75 -14.85 -12.75
C ASP A 140 -19.97 -13.33 -12.68
N ALA A 141 -19.60 -12.57 -13.72
CA ALA A 141 -19.92 -11.15 -13.83
C ALA A 141 -21.43 -10.89 -13.89
N ASP A 142 -22.19 -11.68 -14.66
CA ASP A 142 -23.65 -11.61 -14.71
C ASP A 142 -24.28 -11.88 -13.33
N LEU A 143 -23.77 -12.87 -12.59
CA LEU A 143 -24.17 -13.11 -11.20
C LEU A 143 -23.90 -11.88 -10.33
N PHE A 144 -22.69 -11.31 -10.36
CA PHE A 144 -22.38 -10.13 -9.56
C PHE A 144 -23.28 -8.95 -9.91
N LYS A 145 -23.61 -8.76 -11.19
CA LYS A 145 -24.56 -7.74 -11.63
C LYS A 145 -25.95 -7.98 -11.05
N SER A 146 -26.43 -9.22 -11.06
CA SER A 146 -27.72 -9.58 -10.48
C SER A 146 -27.82 -9.25 -8.97
N LEU A 147 -26.68 -9.22 -8.27
CA LEU A 147 -26.57 -8.84 -6.86
C LEU A 147 -26.38 -7.33 -6.65
N SER A 148 -26.49 -6.51 -7.69
CA SER A 148 -26.25 -5.06 -7.64
C SER A 148 -24.84 -4.68 -7.17
N THR A 149 -23.84 -5.49 -7.54
CA THR A 149 -22.43 -5.25 -7.18
C THR A 149 -21.88 -4.01 -7.90
N GLU A 150 -21.06 -3.21 -7.21
CA GLU A 150 -20.33 -2.07 -7.79
C GLU A 150 -18.80 -2.26 -7.78
N TYR A 151 -18.29 -3.17 -6.95
CA TYR A 151 -16.86 -3.40 -6.75
C TYR A 151 -16.58 -4.89 -6.50
N VAL A 152 -15.54 -5.43 -7.13
CA VAL A 152 -15.15 -6.84 -6.96
C VAL A 152 -13.69 -6.94 -6.51
N LYS A 153 -13.43 -7.64 -5.39
CA LYS A 153 -12.09 -8.16 -5.09
C LYS A 153 -11.87 -9.44 -5.87
N TYR A 154 -10.81 -9.46 -6.66
CA TYR A 154 -10.47 -10.60 -7.50
C TYR A 154 -9.11 -11.14 -7.09
N ASP A 155 -9.11 -12.30 -6.44
CA ASP A 155 -7.95 -12.94 -5.84
C ASP A 155 -7.17 -13.83 -6.82
N ASN A 156 -6.17 -14.58 -6.34
CA ASN A 156 -5.24 -15.31 -7.21
C ASN A 156 -4.89 -16.75 -6.74
N CYS A 157 -5.67 -17.37 -5.86
CA CYS A 157 -5.40 -18.75 -5.45
C CYS A 157 -5.66 -19.75 -6.59
N TYR A 158 -4.96 -20.89 -6.59
CA TYR A 158 -5.21 -21.99 -7.52
C TYR A 158 -5.15 -21.59 -9.01
N ALA A 159 -4.28 -20.63 -9.34
CA ALA A 159 -4.04 -20.16 -10.70
C ALA A 159 -3.51 -21.28 -11.64
N ASP A 160 -2.81 -22.27 -11.09
CA ASP A 160 -2.20 -23.38 -11.86
C ASP A 160 -3.04 -24.68 -11.83
N GLY A 161 -4.14 -24.70 -11.08
CA GLY A 161 -4.95 -25.90 -10.90
C GLY A 161 -5.41 -26.11 -9.45
N PRO A 162 -6.16 -27.20 -9.20
CA PRO A 162 -6.93 -27.37 -7.97
C PRO A 162 -6.16 -27.99 -6.79
N LEU A 163 -4.88 -28.32 -6.95
CA LEU A 163 -4.12 -29.08 -5.95
C LEU A 163 -3.69 -28.19 -4.78
N SER A 164 -3.51 -28.79 -3.60
CA SER A 164 -3.05 -28.08 -2.40
C SER A 164 -1.73 -27.34 -2.60
N SER A 165 -0.80 -27.90 -3.38
CA SER A 165 0.50 -27.28 -3.71
C SER A 165 0.39 -26.05 -4.61
N GLN A 166 -0.79 -25.78 -5.16
CA GLN A 166 -1.08 -24.66 -6.07
C GLN A 166 -1.88 -23.54 -5.37
N ASN A 167 -2.09 -23.66 -4.05
CA ASN A 167 -2.72 -22.62 -3.26
C ASN A 167 -1.81 -21.39 -3.12
N ALA A 168 -2.40 -20.20 -3.23
CA ALA A 168 -1.76 -18.91 -2.98
C ALA A 168 -0.31 -18.75 -3.52
N PRO A 169 -0.07 -18.94 -4.84
CA PRO A 169 1.29 -18.91 -5.40
C PRO A 169 1.94 -17.52 -5.22
N LYS A 170 3.15 -17.48 -4.64
CA LYS A 170 3.92 -16.24 -4.41
C LYS A 170 5.07 -16.03 -5.39
N ALA A 171 5.20 -16.88 -6.41
CA ALA A 171 6.16 -16.70 -7.49
C ALA A 171 5.62 -15.71 -8.54
N SER A 172 6.52 -14.94 -9.16
CA SER A 172 6.18 -14.05 -10.27
C SER A 172 5.50 -14.82 -11.42
N ARG A 173 4.53 -14.19 -12.11
CA ARG A 173 3.75 -14.87 -13.16
C ARG A 173 3.71 -14.08 -14.46
N THR A 174 3.61 -14.80 -15.58
CA THR A 174 3.50 -14.23 -16.94
C THR A 174 2.05 -14.06 -17.42
N ASP A 175 1.07 -14.53 -16.64
CA ASP A 175 -0.34 -14.62 -17.03
C ASP A 175 -1.27 -13.63 -16.31
N PHE A 176 -0.75 -12.82 -15.38
CA PHE A 176 -1.54 -11.85 -14.61
C PHE A 176 -2.32 -10.90 -15.51
N VAL A 177 -1.64 -10.24 -16.45
CA VAL A 177 -2.28 -9.28 -17.37
C VAL A 177 -3.44 -9.94 -18.10
N THR A 178 -3.28 -11.17 -18.60
CA THR A 178 -4.34 -11.89 -19.30
C THR A 178 -5.51 -12.22 -18.37
N ARG A 179 -5.27 -12.91 -17.25
CA ARG A 179 -6.34 -13.40 -16.36
C ARG A 179 -7.14 -12.25 -15.72
N PHE A 180 -6.45 -11.24 -15.18
CA PHE A 180 -7.12 -10.09 -14.57
C PHE A 180 -7.84 -9.21 -15.60
N THR A 181 -7.29 -9.05 -16.82
CA THR A 181 -7.98 -8.30 -17.89
C THR A 181 -9.27 -8.99 -18.32
N THR A 182 -9.31 -10.33 -18.35
CA THR A 182 -10.52 -11.07 -18.71
C THR A 182 -11.67 -10.73 -17.78
N MET A 183 -11.48 -10.86 -16.46
CA MET A 183 -12.50 -10.50 -15.49
C MET A 183 -12.85 -9.00 -15.57
N TRP A 184 -11.86 -8.11 -15.65
CA TRP A 184 -12.11 -6.66 -15.77
C TRP A 184 -13.05 -6.32 -16.93
N LYS A 185 -12.83 -6.91 -18.10
CA LYS A 185 -13.67 -6.70 -19.28
C LYS A 185 -15.10 -7.22 -19.07
N GLN A 186 -15.26 -8.38 -18.44
CA GLN A 186 -16.59 -8.95 -18.15
C GLN A 186 -17.36 -8.08 -17.14
N LEU A 187 -16.70 -7.61 -16.08
CA LEU A 187 -17.29 -6.66 -15.13
C LEU A 187 -17.74 -5.37 -15.83
N GLN A 188 -16.90 -4.78 -16.67
CA GLN A 188 -17.23 -3.56 -17.43
C GLN A 188 -18.44 -3.78 -18.36
N GLN A 189 -18.53 -4.94 -19.03
CA GLN A 189 -19.64 -5.27 -19.94
C GLN A 189 -21.00 -5.29 -19.22
N VAL A 190 -21.03 -5.74 -17.96
CA VAL A 190 -22.25 -5.75 -17.14
C VAL A 190 -22.44 -4.45 -16.34
N GLY A 191 -21.55 -3.47 -16.51
CA GLY A 191 -21.61 -2.16 -15.87
C GLY A 191 -21.10 -2.13 -14.43
N ILE A 192 -20.20 -3.04 -14.05
CA ILE A 192 -19.44 -3.02 -12.79
C ILE A 192 -18.09 -2.35 -13.09
N THR A 193 -17.86 -1.16 -12.55
CA THR A 193 -16.70 -0.33 -12.91
C THR A 193 -15.61 -0.29 -11.84
N GLY A 194 -15.74 -1.09 -10.78
CA GLY A 194 -14.76 -1.19 -9.70
C GLY A 194 -14.16 -2.59 -9.58
N MET A 195 -12.84 -2.69 -9.52
CA MET A 195 -12.14 -3.95 -9.26
C MET A 195 -10.84 -3.74 -8.46
N LEU A 196 -10.64 -4.60 -7.47
CA LEU A 196 -9.36 -4.81 -6.78
C LEU A 196 -8.66 -6.04 -7.33
N VAL A 197 -7.47 -5.85 -7.88
CA VAL A 197 -6.53 -6.96 -8.12
C VAL A 197 -5.92 -7.38 -6.79
N CYS A 198 -6.29 -8.57 -6.30
CA CYS A 198 -5.74 -9.16 -5.09
C CYS A 198 -4.78 -10.29 -5.45
N GLN A 199 -3.50 -9.96 -5.42
CA GLN A 199 -2.42 -10.89 -5.82
C GLN A 199 -1.22 -10.78 -4.88
N TRP A 200 -1.44 -10.17 -3.71
CA TRP A 200 -0.51 -10.17 -2.59
C TRP A 200 0.81 -9.43 -2.84
N GLY A 201 0.82 -8.45 -3.75
CA GLY A 201 2.03 -7.71 -4.08
C GLY A 201 3.05 -8.51 -4.92
N VAL A 202 2.68 -9.67 -5.47
CA VAL A 202 3.54 -10.46 -6.37
C VAL A 202 3.81 -9.69 -7.68
N PRO A 203 5.03 -9.73 -8.25
CA PRO A 203 5.31 -9.03 -9.50
C PRO A 203 4.84 -9.83 -10.73
N TYR A 204 4.47 -9.09 -11.77
CA TYR A 204 4.30 -9.63 -13.12
C TYR A 204 5.67 -9.89 -13.75
N SER A 205 5.86 -11.04 -14.37
CA SER A 205 7.06 -11.36 -15.14
C SER A 205 6.84 -11.02 -16.60
N SER A 206 7.32 -9.85 -17.03
CA SER A 206 7.25 -9.42 -18.43
C SER A 206 8.52 -9.82 -19.20
N PRO A 207 8.54 -9.72 -20.54
CA PRO A 207 9.76 -9.91 -21.33
C PRO A 207 10.89 -8.94 -20.96
N ASN A 208 10.57 -7.82 -20.30
CA ASN A 208 11.54 -6.78 -19.92
C ASN A 208 11.99 -6.87 -18.45
N GLY A 209 11.48 -7.86 -17.70
CA GLY A 209 11.81 -8.08 -16.29
C GLY A 209 10.59 -8.13 -15.38
N LEU A 210 10.83 -8.03 -14.08
CA LEU A 210 9.76 -8.01 -13.08
C LEU A 210 9.13 -6.62 -13.00
N GLU A 211 7.81 -6.57 -13.09
CA GLU A 211 7.00 -5.37 -12.95
C GLU A 211 6.16 -5.47 -11.67
N GLY A 212 6.25 -4.47 -10.81
CA GLY A 212 5.44 -4.40 -9.58
C GLY A 212 3.96 -4.12 -9.89
N PRO A 213 3.03 -4.41 -8.96
CA PRO A 213 1.60 -4.21 -9.19
C PRO A 213 1.24 -2.79 -9.58
N SER A 214 1.89 -1.78 -9.01
CA SER A 214 1.66 -0.38 -9.39
C SER A 214 1.87 -0.08 -10.88
N GLN A 215 2.71 -0.86 -11.57
CA GLN A 215 3.03 -0.69 -12.99
C GLN A 215 2.04 -1.47 -13.86
N TRP A 216 1.94 -2.78 -13.66
CA TRP A 216 1.20 -3.65 -14.58
C TRP A 216 -0.32 -3.58 -14.42
N THR A 217 -0.86 -3.13 -13.27
CA THR A 217 -2.31 -3.00 -13.06
C THR A 217 -2.91 -1.71 -13.62
N LYS A 218 -2.07 -0.78 -14.07
CA LYS A 218 -2.53 0.54 -14.55
C LYS A 218 -3.45 0.40 -15.76
N GLY A 219 -4.69 0.88 -15.63
CA GLY A 219 -5.72 0.78 -16.67
C GLY A 219 -6.40 -0.61 -16.77
N LEU A 220 -5.94 -1.58 -15.98
CA LEU A 220 -6.56 -2.91 -15.82
C LEU A 220 -7.41 -2.97 -14.53
N SER A 221 -6.95 -2.24 -13.52
CA SER A 221 -7.49 -2.01 -12.19
C SER A 221 -8.39 -0.79 -11.98
N THR A 222 -9.12 -0.71 -10.86
CA THR A 222 -9.27 0.55 -10.11
C THR A 222 -8.29 0.65 -8.94
N SER A 223 -7.87 -0.50 -8.40
CA SER A 223 -6.99 -0.61 -7.25
C SER A 223 -6.26 -1.95 -7.24
N PHE A 224 -5.12 -2.03 -6.58
CA PHE A 224 -4.33 -3.26 -6.49
C PHE A 224 -3.80 -3.49 -5.08
N ARG A 225 -3.77 -4.75 -4.64
CA ARG A 225 -3.11 -5.16 -3.40
C ARG A 225 -1.61 -4.99 -3.52
N LEU A 226 -1.04 -4.20 -2.60
CA LEU A 226 0.37 -3.81 -2.64
C LEU A 226 1.30 -4.81 -1.91
N SER A 227 0.75 -5.63 -1.03
CA SER A 227 1.46 -6.63 -0.20
C SER A 227 0.61 -7.87 0.02
N ASP A 228 1.24 -8.91 0.57
CA ASP A 228 0.50 -10.03 1.16
C ASP A 228 -0.38 -9.59 2.32
N ASP A 229 -1.27 -10.49 2.73
CA ASP A 229 -2.31 -10.25 3.70
C ASP A 229 -1.75 -9.66 4.99
N ILE A 230 -2.45 -8.66 5.52
CA ILE A 230 -2.25 -8.23 6.89
C ILE A 230 -2.66 -9.39 7.80
N ALA A 231 -1.85 -9.60 8.83
CA ALA A 231 -2.15 -10.56 9.88
C ALA A 231 -1.97 -9.86 11.24
N THR A 232 -2.32 -10.56 12.30
CA THR A 232 -2.26 -10.01 13.66
C THR A 232 -0.88 -9.48 14.04
N GLY A 233 -0.83 -8.29 14.63
CA GLY A 233 0.37 -7.73 15.28
C GLY A 233 1.16 -6.71 14.46
N TRP A 234 1.90 -5.86 15.18
CA TRP A 234 2.66 -4.73 14.62
C TRP A 234 3.67 -5.12 13.54
N ALA A 235 4.28 -6.31 13.64
CA ALA A 235 5.23 -6.79 12.63
C ALA A 235 4.62 -6.84 11.22
N ASN A 236 3.32 -7.15 11.10
CA ASN A 236 2.63 -7.16 9.81
C ASN A 236 2.37 -5.74 9.30
N VAL A 237 2.00 -4.81 10.18
CA VAL A 237 1.89 -3.38 9.84
C VAL A 237 3.23 -2.88 9.32
N TYR A 238 4.33 -3.15 10.03
CA TYR A 238 5.67 -2.73 9.67
C TYR A 238 6.18 -3.34 8.35
N ARG A 239 5.85 -4.62 8.07
CA ARG A 239 6.15 -5.27 6.79
C ARG A 239 5.44 -4.59 5.61
N ILE A 240 4.15 -4.32 5.73
CA ILE A 240 3.35 -3.66 4.68
C ILE A 240 3.81 -2.22 4.49
N TYR A 241 4.08 -1.54 5.59
CA TYR A 241 4.65 -0.21 5.65
C TYR A 241 5.98 -0.08 4.90
N ASN A 242 6.89 -1.06 5.04
CA ASN A 242 8.13 -1.12 4.27
C ASN A 242 7.90 -1.46 2.79
N GLN A 243 6.89 -2.29 2.47
CA GLN A 243 6.52 -2.55 1.08
C GLN A 243 5.93 -1.32 0.38
N ALA A 244 5.18 -0.49 1.11
CA ALA A 244 4.60 0.74 0.58
C ALA A 244 5.65 1.78 0.15
N VAL A 245 6.87 1.74 0.68
CA VAL A 245 7.92 2.75 0.43
C VAL A 245 8.20 2.94 -1.06
N HIS A 246 8.54 1.88 -1.79
CA HIS A 246 8.86 1.99 -3.22
C HIS A 246 7.60 2.26 -4.06
N ILE A 247 6.45 1.73 -3.64
CA ILE A 247 5.17 1.90 -4.34
C ILE A 247 4.72 3.37 -4.28
N ALA A 248 4.80 4.01 -3.11
CA ALA A 248 4.51 5.43 -2.94
C ALA A 248 5.47 6.31 -3.75
N LYS A 249 6.71 5.88 -3.94
CA LYS A 249 7.73 6.61 -4.72
C LYS A 249 7.59 6.42 -6.24
N SER A 250 6.94 5.36 -6.70
CA SER A 250 6.85 4.97 -8.11
C SER A 250 6.27 6.04 -9.06
N GLY A 251 5.47 6.97 -8.54
CA GLY A 251 4.72 7.92 -9.37
C GLY A 251 3.52 7.31 -10.11
N ASN A 252 3.21 6.03 -9.86
CA ASN A 252 2.11 5.33 -10.51
C ASN A 252 0.78 5.37 -9.75
N ILE A 253 0.79 5.88 -8.51
CA ILE A 253 -0.41 5.97 -7.68
C ILE A 253 -1.17 7.24 -8.01
N GLY A 254 -2.48 7.09 -8.19
CA GLY A 254 -3.38 8.20 -8.48
C GLY A 254 -4.82 7.72 -8.70
N PRO A 255 -5.73 8.63 -9.08
CA PRO A 255 -7.10 8.27 -9.41
C PRO A 255 -7.17 7.11 -10.41
N GLY A 256 -7.88 6.04 -10.06
CA GLY A 256 -8.01 4.84 -10.90
C GLY A 256 -6.83 3.86 -10.88
N ASN A 257 -5.79 4.10 -10.07
CA ASN A 257 -4.72 3.14 -9.81
C ASN A 257 -4.26 3.26 -8.35
N ILE A 258 -5.14 2.85 -7.44
CA ILE A 258 -4.98 3.06 -6.00
C ILE A 258 -4.31 1.84 -5.37
N ALA A 259 -3.24 2.07 -4.62
CA ALA A 259 -2.60 1.01 -3.84
C ALA A 259 -3.47 0.64 -2.63
N ASP A 260 -3.69 -0.64 -2.43
CA ASP A 260 -4.42 -1.21 -1.29
C ASP A 260 -3.43 -1.93 -0.36
N ALA A 261 -3.24 -1.36 0.82
CA ALA A 261 -2.41 -1.88 1.91
C ALA A 261 -3.12 -2.97 2.73
N ASP A 262 -4.23 -3.50 2.22
CA ASP A 262 -5.08 -4.50 2.85
C ASP A 262 -5.95 -3.95 3.99
N LEU A 263 -6.76 -4.83 4.56
CA LEU A 263 -7.82 -4.53 5.51
C LEU A 263 -7.31 -3.87 6.81
N LEU A 264 -8.20 -3.14 7.49
CA LEU A 264 -7.90 -2.51 8.77
C LEU A 264 -8.01 -3.51 9.93
N GLU A 265 -6.98 -3.53 10.78
CA GLU A 265 -6.92 -4.32 12.03
C GLU A 265 -7.41 -3.53 13.27
N VAL A 266 -7.91 -2.31 13.07
CA VAL A 266 -8.43 -1.49 14.18
C VAL A 266 -9.64 -2.17 14.82
N GLY A 267 -9.57 -2.41 16.13
CA GLY A 267 -10.55 -3.16 16.92
C GLY A 267 -10.23 -4.64 17.09
N ASN A 268 -9.30 -5.19 16.31
CA ASN A 268 -8.87 -6.59 16.46
C ASN A 268 -7.79 -6.72 17.55
N ASN A 269 -7.58 -7.95 18.01
CA ASN A 269 -6.56 -8.26 19.01
C ASN A 269 -5.15 -8.21 18.41
N GLY A 270 -4.13 -8.09 19.25
CA GLY A 270 -2.72 -8.27 18.89
C GLY A 270 -1.90 -7.00 18.69
N MET A 271 -2.52 -5.83 18.80
CA MET A 271 -1.84 -4.53 18.83
C MET A 271 -2.38 -3.65 19.95
N THR A 272 -1.54 -2.77 20.49
CA THR A 272 -1.94 -1.72 21.42
C THR A 272 -2.85 -0.69 20.73
N PHE A 273 -3.52 0.15 21.52
CA PHE A 273 -4.32 1.24 20.96
C PHE A 273 -3.49 2.17 20.06
N ASP A 274 -2.29 2.57 20.51
CA ASP A 274 -1.41 3.48 19.77
C ASP A 274 -0.87 2.86 18.47
N GLU A 275 -0.56 1.57 18.46
CA GLU A 275 -0.20 0.84 17.22
C GLU A 275 -1.36 0.82 16.22
N GLN A 276 -2.58 0.56 16.68
CA GLN A 276 -3.78 0.56 15.83
C GLN A 276 -4.10 1.96 15.30
N ALA A 277 -3.95 2.99 16.13
CA ALA A 277 -4.10 4.38 15.74
C ALA A 277 -3.05 4.77 14.68
N THR A 278 -1.78 4.45 14.90
CA THR A 278 -0.72 4.69 13.92
C THR A 278 -0.94 3.92 12.62
N HIS A 279 -1.38 2.66 12.68
CA HIS A 279 -1.79 1.89 11.50
C HIS A 279 -2.89 2.61 10.71
N PHE A 280 -3.96 3.08 11.37
CA PHE A 280 -5.02 3.83 10.71
C PHE A 280 -4.51 5.12 10.05
N ALA A 281 -3.70 5.90 10.76
CA ALA A 281 -3.12 7.13 10.20
C ALA A 281 -2.23 6.85 8.98
N PHE A 282 -1.39 5.81 9.04
CA PHE A 282 -0.56 5.44 7.91
C PHE A 282 -1.41 4.99 6.70
N TRP A 283 -2.41 4.12 6.89
CA TRP A 283 -3.31 3.69 5.80
C TRP A 283 -4.06 4.87 5.18
N ALA A 284 -4.57 5.77 6.03
CA ALA A 284 -5.26 6.97 5.58
C ALA A 284 -4.34 7.85 4.73
N MET A 285 -3.13 8.13 5.21
CA MET A 285 -2.17 9.04 4.56
C MET A 285 -1.45 8.41 3.36
N LEU A 286 -1.34 7.08 3.32
CA LEU A 286 -0.90 6.30 2.15
C LEU A 286 -1.95 6.32 1.02
N LYS A 287 -3.16 6.82 1.28
CA LYS A 287 -4.31 6.73 0.36
C LYS A 287 -4.70 5.27 0.08
N SER A 288 -4.54 4.40 1.07
CA SER A 288 -5.03 3.02 0.99
C SER A 288 -6.56 2.98 1.03
N ALA A 289 -7.15 1.87 0.59
CA ALA A 289 -8.49 1.53 1.00
C ALA A 289 -8.60 1.52 2.53
N LEU A 290 -9.69 2.07 3.07
CA LEU A 290 -10.04 2.01 4.49
C LEU A 290 -11.19 1.03 4.67
N MET A 291 -10.86 -0.26 4.60
CA MET A 291 -11.84 -1.35 4.73
C MET A 291 -11.79 -1.90 6.15
N ILE A 292 -12.81 -1.60 6.96
CA ILE A 292 -12.98 -2.13 8.31
C ILE A 292 -13.17 -3.65 8.23
N SER A 293 -12.49 -4.41 9.08
CA SER A 293 -12.60 -5.88 9.10
C SER A 293 -12.67 -6.42 10.53
N THR A 294 -13.36 -5.67 11.39
CA THR A 294 -13.58 -5.99 12.81
C THR A 294 -15.07 -6.17 13.12
N ASN A 295 -15.38 -6.70 14.31
CA ASN A 295 -16.75 -6.78 14.80
C ASN A 295 -17.30 -5.42 15.19
N VAL A 296 -18.00 -4.78 14.26
CA VAL A 296 -18.56 -3.43 14.43
C VAL A 296 -19.63 -3.38 15.53
N SER A 297 -20.33 -4.46 15.88
CA SER A 297 -21.33 -4.41 16.96
C SER A 297 -20.67 -4.34 18.35
N ALA A 298 -19.49 -4.95 18.50
CA ALA A 298 -18.74 -5.03 19.76
C ALA A 298 -17.61 -4.00 19.90
N LEU A 299 -17.32 -3.21 18.86
CA LEU A 299 -16.20 -2.27 18.84
C LEU A 299 -16.31 -1.21 19.96
N SER A 300 -15.21 -0.86 20.63
CA SER A 300 -15.22 0.20 21.66
C SER A 300 -15.41 1.60 21.04
N ASN A 301 -15.91 2.56 21.82
CA ASN A 301 -16.07 3.94 21.34
C ASN A 301 -14.74 4.63 21.00
N GLU A 302 -13.65 4.20 21.63
CA GLU A 302 -12.30 4.69 21.34
C GLU A 302 -11.87 4.30 19.93
N PHE A 303 -12.06 3.03 19.55
CA PHE A 303 -11.75 2.57 18.19
C PHE A 303 -12.74 3.07 17.14
N VAL A 304 -14.03 3.27 17.50
CA VAL A 304 -14.96 4.01 16.64
C VAL A 304 -14.42 5.41 16.35
N SER A 305 -13.90 6.11 17.35
CA SER A 305 -13.35 7.46 17.18
C SER A 305 -12.10 7.49 16.30
N VAL A 306 -11.25 6.46 16.37
CA VAL A 306 -10.11 6.29 15.45
C VAL A 306 -10.62 6.13 14.01
N LEU A 307 -11.49 5.15 13.77
CA LEU A 307 -12.00 4.87 12.43
C LEU A 307 -12.85 6.02 11.87
N GLN A 308 -13.54 6.80 12.70
CA GLN A 308 -14.36 7.93 12.24
C GLN A 308 -13.62 9.27 12.27
N ASN A 309 -12.29 9.27 12.47
CA ASN A 309 -11.49 10.48 12.51
C ASN A 309 -11.59 11.24 11.16
N ARG A 310 -12.37 12.32 11.16
CA ARG A 310 -12.67 13.11 9.95
C ARG A 310 -11.45 13.79 9.35
N ASP A 311 -10.47 14.13 10.16
CA ASP A 311 -9.26 14.79 9.69
C ASP A 311 -8.37 13.83 8.92
N LEU A 312 -8.17 12.60 9.42
CA LEU A 312 -7.45 11.55 8.70
C LEU A 312 -8.22 11.07 7.47
N ILE A 313 -9.54 10.90 7.57
CA ILE A 313 -10.39 10.56 6.41
C ILE A 313 -10.29 11.63 5.32
N ALA A 314 -10.27 12.92 5.69
CA ALA A 314 -10.11 14.00 4.73
C ALA A 314 -8.75 13.94 4.01
N ILE A 315 -7.69 13.50 4.71
CA ILE A 315 -6.42 13.20 4.03
C ILE A 315 -6.60 12.01 3.08
N ASN A 316 -7.17 10.90 3.52
CA ASN A 316 -7.37 9.72 2.67
C ASN A 316 -8.17 10.02 1.40
N GLN A 317 -9.21 10.86 1.52
CA GLN A 317 -10.14 11.23 0.45
C GLN A 317 -9.72 12.50 -0.32
N ASP A 318 -8.50 13.02 -0.11
CA ASP A 318 -7.97 14.11 -0.93
C ASP A 318 -7.86 13.69 -2.41
N THR A 319 -8.34 14.57 -3.29
CA THR A 319 -8.52 14.26 -4.72
C THR A 319 -7.23 14.11 -5.51
N ALA A 320 -6.06 14.48 -4.95
CA ALA A 320 -4.79 14.25 -5.62
C ALA A 320 -4.38 12.77 -5.57
N VAL A 321 -4.88 12.00 -4.59
CA VAL A 321 -4.56 10.57 -4.38
C VAL A 321 -3.04 10.33 -4.40
N LYS A 322 -2.30 11.25 -3.77
CA LYS A 322 -0.85 11.17 -3.62
C LYS A 322 -0.50 10.56 -2.26
N PRO A 323 0.14 9.39 -2.20
CA PRO A 323 0.58 8.80 -0.94
C PRO A 323 1.64 9.67 -0.26
N ILE A 324 1.68 9.65 1.07
CA ILE A 324 2.88 10.08 1.80
C ILE A 324 4.09 9.22 1.39
N LYS A 325 5.28 9.82 1.41
CA LYS A 325 6.55 9.19 1.07
C LYS A 325 7.50 9.31 2.25
N LEU A 326 8.31 8.27 2.46
CA LEU A 326 9.37 8.28 3.47
C LEU A 326 10.41 9.34 3.10
N VAL A 327 10.62 10.29 4.00
CA VAL A 327 11.64 11.34 3.89
C VAL A 327 12.94 10.86 4.52
N GLN A 328 12.84 10.31 5.73
CA GLN A 328 13.98 9.85 6.51
C GLN A 328 13.54 8.80 7.53
N ARG A 329 14.43 7.82 7.72
CA ARG A 329 14.34 6.81 8.77
C ARG A 329 15.53 6.94 9.71
N TRP A 330 15.23 6.99 10.99
CA TRP A 330 16.17 6.73 12.07
C TRP A 330 15.85 5.33 12.60
N THR A 331 16.64 4.34 12.16
CA THR A 331 16.42 2.92 12.47
C THR A 331 16.18 2.70 13.96
N ALA A 332 15.09 2.00 14.31
CA ALA A 332 14.67 1.72 15.69
C ALA A 332 14.41 2.97 16.56
N ASP A 333 14.21 4.15 15.95
CA ASP A 333 13.87 5.40 16.64
C ASP A 333 12.58 6.01 16.08
N ARG A 334 12.59 6.50 14.84
CA ARG A 334 11.40 7.09 14.19
C ARG A 334 11.53 7.13 12.68
N ASP A 335 10.38 7.29 12.02
CA ASP A 335 10.31 7.66 10.61
C ASP A 335 9.57 8.98 10.42
N LEU A 336 9.98 9.73 9.40
CA LEU A 336 9.33 10.95 8.93
C LEU A 336 8.79 10.75 7.51
N TRP A 337 7.50 11.02 7.34
CA TRP A 337 6.79 10.91 6.07
C TRP A 337 6.11 12.21 5.69
N THR A 338 6.03 12.48 4.39
CA THR A 338 5.35 13.67 3.87
C THR A 338 4.63 13.39 2.55
N GLY A 339 3.53 14.08 2.28
CA GLY A 339 2.81 13.99 1.02
C GLY A 339 2.03 15.27 0.73
N ASP A 340 2.03 15.69 -0.54
CA ASP A 340 1.31 16.88 -0.98
C ASP A 340 -0.19 16.60 -1.16
N LEU A 341 -1.04 17.55 -0.77
CA LEU A 341 -2.48 17.52 -0.97
C LEU A 341 -2.89 18.38 -2.16
N ALA A 342 -4.09 18.15 -2.70
CA ALA A 342 -4.59 18.83 -3.90
C ALA A 342 -4.63 20.35 -3.77
N ASN A 343 -4.87 20.86 -2.56
CA ASN A 343 -4.99 22.29 -2.29
C ASN A 343 -3.65 22.98 -1.95
N GLY A 344 -2.51 22.28 -2.07
CA GLY A 344 -1.18 22.81 -1.76
C GLY A 344 -0.74 22.65 -0.29
N ASP A 345 -1.60 22.08 0.56
CA ASP A 345 -1.21 21.68 1.91
C ASP A 345 -0.32 20.45 1.89
N VAL A 346 0.32 20.16 3.03
CA VAL A 346 1.23 19.03 3.20
C VAL A 346 0.74 18.15 4.35
N ALA A 347 0.55 16.87 4.09
CA ALA A 347 0.28 15.87 5.11
C ALA A 347 1.61 15.31 5.63
N VAL A 348 1.79 15.28 6.96
CA VAL A 348 3.02 14.82 7.61
C VAL A 348 2.70 13.77 8.66
N LEU A 349 3.48 12.68 8.66
CA LEU A 349 3.39 11.62 9.67
C LEU A 349 4.77 11.37 10.27
N VAL A 350 4.88 11.44 11.59
CA VAL A 350 6.06 10.98 12.33
C VAL A 350 5.67 9.77 13.15
N VAL A 351 6.32 8.63 12.94
CA VAL A 351 6.02 7.37 13.62
C VAL A 351 7.14 7.03 14.58
N ASP A 352 6.82 6.74 15.84
CA ASP A 352 7.78 6.16 16.77
C ASP A 352 8.06 4.70 16.40
N LEU A 353 9.33 4.34 16.22
CA LEU A 353 9.78 2.96 15.99
C LEU A 353 10.57 2.39 17.18
N SER A 354 10.73 3.18 18.25
CA SER A 354 11.44 2.77 19.47
C SER A 354 10.59 1.90 20.40
N ASN A 355 9.26 1.94 20.22
CA ASN A 355 8.28 1.33 21.11
C ASN A 355 8.38 1.84 22.56
N THR A 356 8.70 3.13 22.73
CA THR A 356 8.78 3.74 24.06
C THR A 356 7.98 5.03 24.13
N ARG A 357 7.39 5.31 25.29
CA ARG A 357 6.73 6.59 25.52
C ARG A 357 7.76 7.71 25.52
N ARG A 358 7.61 8.67 24.61
CA ARG A 358 8.57 9.78 24.45
C ARG A 358 7.93 10.98 23.76
N THR A 359 8.68 12.07 23.64
CA THR A 359 8.25 13.23 22.83
C THR A 359 8.83 13.10 21.43
N LEU A 360 7.96 13.02 20.42
CA LEU A 360 8.36 13.21 19.03
C LEU A 360 8.38 14.71 18.74
N SER A 361 9.42 15.14 18.04
CA SER A 361 9.62 16.53 17.62
C SER A 361 9.90 16.57 16.13
N LEU A 362 9.26 17.49 15.44
CA LEU A 362 9.49 17.79 14.02
C LEU A 362 9.85 19.26 13.88
N GLN A 363 11.03 19.54 13.34
CA GLN A 363 11.36 20.86 12.83
C GLN A 363 10.96 20.93 11.35
N PHE A 364 10.20 21.95 10.98
CA PHE A 364 9.70 22.06 9.60
C PHE A 364 10.83 22.30 8.58
N SER A 365 11.99 22.77 9.03
CA SER A 365 13.20 22.86 8.20
C SER A 365 13.65 21.50 7.67
N GLU A 366 13.35 20.39 8.35
CA GLU A 366 13.61 19.02 7.87
C GLU A 366 12.82 18.70 6.58
N LEU A 367 11.77 19.48 6.28
CA LEU A 367 10.93 19.38 5.10
C LEU A 367 11.14 20.55 4.11
N GLY A 368 12.16 21.39 4.33
CA GLY A 368 12.38 22.62 3.55
C GLY A 368 11.30 23.70 3.79
N ILE A 369 10.66 23.68 4.95
CA ILE A 369 9.59 24.59 5.34
C ILE A 369 10.09 25.50 6.47
N LYS A 370 10.02 26.82 6.27
CA LYS A 370 10.40 27.82 7.26
C LYS A 370 9.32 27.95 8.35
N SER A 371 8.06 28.05 7.93
CA SER A 371 6.91 28.07 8.83
C SER A 371 5.65 27.59 8.13
N ALA A 372 4.67 27.14 8.92
CA ALA A 372 3.34 26.76 8.45
C ALA A 372 2.32 26.89 9.59
N ASP A 373 1.03 26.89 9.23
CA ASP A 373 -0.04 26.58 10.17
C ASP A 373 -0.15 25.05 10.26
N VAL A 374 -0.09 24.51 11.47
CA VAL A 374 -0.19 23.07 11.73
C VAL A 374 -1.53 22.72 12.36
N LYS A 375 -2.16 21.66 11.86
CA LYS A 375 -3.29 20.98 12.49
C LYS A 375 -2.87 19.59 12.95
N ASP A 376 -3.01 19.29 14.23
CA ASP A 376 -2.86 17.93 14.77
C ASP A 376 -4.13 17.13 14.44
N LEU A 377 -4.00 16.08 13.64
CA LEU A 377 -5.13 15.31 13.09
C LEU A 377 -5.77 14.38 14.12
N TRP A 378 -5.16 14.18 15.29
CA TRP A 378 -5.76 13.41 16.39
C TRP A 378 -6.66 14.27 17.28
N THR A 379 -6.28 15.54 17.47
CA THR A 379 -6.98 16.46 18.40
C THR A 379 -7.75 17.57 17.70
N SER A 380 -7.56 17.71 16.39
CA SER A 380 -7.99 18.84 15.56
C SER A 380 -7.46 20.21 16.00
N ALA A 381 -6.55 20.27 16.99
CA ALA A 381 -5.95 21.50 17.47
C ALA A 381 -5.08 22.13 16.39
N THR A 382 -5.08 23.47 16.33
CA THR A 382 -4.30 24.23 15.34
C THR A 382 -3.34 25.19 16.00
N VAL A 383 -2.14 25.31 15.44
CA VAL A 383 -1.13 26.31 15.81
C VAL A 383 -0.69 27.03 14.55
N LYS A 384 -0.76 28.36 14.55
CA LYS A 384 -0.46 29.16 13.37
C LYS A 384 1.00 29.60 13.30
N ASN A 385 1.52 29.71 12.09
CA ASN A 385 2.82 30.28 11.76
C ASN A 385 3.96 29.79 12.69
N THR A 386 4.07 28.49 12.88
CA THR A 386 5.14 27.85 13.66
C THR A 386 6.18 27.22 12.74
N SER A 387 7.41 27.05 13.23
CA SER A 387 8.51 26.40 12.53
C SER A 387 8.72 24.93 12.95
N GLY A 388 7.88 24.41 13.84
CA GLY A 388 7.95 23.03 14.31
C GLY A 388 6.76 22.63 15.17
N TYR A 389 6.69 21.34 15.49
CA TYR A 389 5.66 20.77 16.36
C TYR A 389 6.26 19.65 17.21
N SER A 390 5.76 19.48 18.43
CA SER A 390 6.21 18.42 19.33
C SER A 390 5.08 17.94 20.21
N LYS A 391 5.02 16.63 20.47
CA LYS A 391 3.98 16.02 21.31
C LYS A 391 4.48 14.70 21.88
N ALA A 392 4.06 14.41 23.11
CA ALA A 392 4.27 13.12 23.74
C ALA A 392 3.40 12.04 23.07
N VAL A 393 4.02 10.92 22.74
CA VAL A 393 3.37 9.72 22.19
C VAL A 393 3.74 8.52 23.05
N ASN A 394 2.88 7.50 23.10
CA ASN A 394 3.26 6.20 23.65
C ASN A 394 4.11 5.42 22.64
N GLY A 395 4.56 4.21 23.02
CA GLY A 395 5.31 3.34 22.11
C GLY A 395 4.53 3.07 20.83
N HIS A 396 5.21 3.19 19.69
CA HIS A 396 4.61 3.08 18.35
C HIS A 396 3.48 4.10 18.05
N GLY A 397 3.30 5.12 18.91
CA GLY A 397 2.42 6.24 18.62
C GLY A 397 2.99 7.16 17.54
N SER A 398 2.16 8.09 17.05
CA SER A 398 2.51 8.95 15.92
C SER A 398 2.03 10.38 16.02
N LEU A 399 2.74 11.29 15.35
CA LEU A 399 2.30 12.64 15.03
C LEU A 399 1.68 12.64 13.63
N ALA A 400 0.35 12.73 13.54
CA ALA A 400 -0.35 12.92 12.27
C ALA A 400 -0.74 14.39 12.14
N LEU A 401 -0.21 15.07 11.11
CA LEU A 401 -0.30 16.52 10.95
C LEU A 401 -0.76 16.90 9.54
N ARG A 402 -1.46 18.03 9.42
CA ARG A 402 -1.64 18.78 8.18
C ARG A 402 -1.01 20.15 8.32
N LEU A 403 -0.12 20.49 7.40
CA LEU A 403 0.51 21.79 7.29
C LEU A 403 -0.17 22.59 6.18
N SER A 404 -0.59 23.82 6.49
CA SER A 404 -1.22 24.76 5.57
C SER A 404 -0.51 26.10 5.63
N ASN A 405 -0.78 27.00 4.69
CA ASN A 405 -0.10 28.31 4.60
C ASN A 405 1.44 28.18 4.58
N VAL A 406 1.94 27.12 3.94
CA VAL A 406 3.34 26.69 3.98
C VAL A 406 4.26 27.76 3.37
N GLN A 407 5.17 28.28 4.19
CA GLN A 407 6.24 29.18 3.77
C GLN A 407 7.53 28.35 3.59
N ARG A 408 7.93 28.12 2.35
CA ARG A 408 9.16 27.35 2.05
C ARG A 408 10.41 28.21 2.23
N THR A 409 11.52 27.57 2.58
CA THR A 409 12.83 28.24 2.63
C THR A 409 13.26 28.66 1.22
N SER A 410 13.75 29.89 1.06
CA SER A 410 14.21 30.44 -0.23
C SER A 410 15.67 30.09 -0.57
N GLY A 411 16.25 29.09 0.09
CA GLY A 411 17.64 28.67 -0.11
C GLY A 411 17.77 27.64 -1.24
N SER A 412 18.93 27.61 -1.90
CA SER A 412 19.30 26.49 -2.78
C SER A 412 19.48 25.22 -1.95
N GLU A 413 19.05 24.07 -2.50
CA GLU A 413 19.38 22.75 -1.94
C GLU A 413 20.89 22.64 -1.68
N PRO A 414 21.33 21.94 -0.61
CA PRO A 414 22.73 21.72 -0.35
C PRO A 414 23.42 21.08 -1.57
N GLY A 415 24.62 21.57 -1.91
CA GLY A 415 25.45 20.91 -2.92
C GLY A 415 25.90 19.54 -2.41
N TYR A 416 25.63 18.48 -3.19
CA TYR A 416 26.05 17.12 -2.88
C TYR A 416 27.21 16.68 -3.77
N THR A 417 28.21 16.05 -3.16
CA THR A 417 29.27 15.32 -3.87
C THR A 417 28.94 13.84 -3.90
N TYR A 418 28.77 13.28 -5.09
CA TYR A 418 28.44 11.87 -5.30
C TYR A 418 29.70 11.01 -5.44
N SER A 419 29.68 9.82 -4.85
CA SER A 419 30.75 8.82 -4.94
C SER A 419 30.14 7.46 -5.26
N SER A 420 30.57 6.85 -6.38
CA SER A 420 30.17 5.48 -6.72
C SER A 420 30.69 4.50 -5.68
N VAL A 421 29.85 3.59 -5.22
CA VAL A 421 30.26 2.54 -4.27
C VAL A 421 31.21 1.55 -4.94
N SER A 422 31.11 1.36 -6.26
CA SER A 422 32.00 0.50 -7.04
C SER A 422 33.46 0.95 -7.06
N ASN A 423 33.73 2.20 -6.67
CA ASN A 423 35.11 2.73 -6.56
C ASN A 423 35.76 2.43 -5.20
N GLY A 424 35.01 1.82 -4.27
CA GLY A 424 35.52 1.43 -2.96
C GLY A 424 36.40 0.19 -3.00
N VAL A 425 37.16 -0.02 -1.92
CA VAL A 425 37.93 -1.24 -1.72
C VAL A 425 37.00 -2.34 -1.20
N LEU A 426 36.83 -3.41 -1.97
CA LEU A 426 35.98 -4.54 -1.64
C LEU A 426 36.74 -5.61 -0.87
N ALA A 427 36.06 -6.27 0.07
CA ALA A 427 36.62 -7.37 0.85
C ALA A 427 35.60 -8.49 1.07
N SER A 428 36.13 -9.68 1.36
CA SER A 428 35.38 -10.82 1.91
C SER A 428 34.14 -11.23 1.11
N GLY A 429 34.24 -11.25 -0.22
CA GLY A 429 33.20 -11.75 -1.13
C GLY A 429 32.26 -10.67 -1.72
N ALA A 430 32.33 -9.44 -1.22
CA ALA A 430 31.67 -8.30 -1.86
C ALA A 430 32.21 -8.12 -3.29
N ASN A 431 31.33 -7.81 -4.25
CA ASN A 431 31.70 -7.68 -5.65
C ASN A 431 30.91 -6.58 -6.37
N VAL A 432 31.49 -6.10 -7.47
CA VAL A 432 30.83 -5.20 -8.41
C VAL A 432 29.94 -6.02 -9.34
N GLN A 433 28.70 -5.58 -9.53
CA GLN A 433 27.71 -6.22 -10.40
C GLN A 433 27.16 -5.18 -11.40
N PRO A 434 26.84 -5.58 -12.64
CA PRO A 434 26.16 -4.69 -13.58
C PRO A 434 24.81 -4.23 -13.04
N CYS A 435 24.46 -2.97 -13.31
CA CYS A 435 23.18 -2.39 -12.91
C CYS A 435 22.75 -1.35 -13.94
N THR A 436 21.74 -1.68 -14.75
CA THR A 436 21.32 -0.86 -15.89
C THR A 436 20.57 0.41 -15.48
N GLY A 437 19.90 0.42 -14.32
CA GLY A 437 19.25 1.60 -13.76
C GLY A 437 20.15 2.42 -12.83
N CYS A 438 21.36 1.95 -12.51
CA CYS A 438 22.28 2.66 -11.63
C CYS A 438 22.96 3.81 -12.36
N ALA A 439 23.18 4.92 -11.65
CA ALA A 439 23.87 6.09 -12.18
C ALA A 439 25.34 5.79 -12.53
N SER A 440 25.97 4.82 -11.85
CA SER A 440 27.34 4.36 -12.14
C SER A 440 27.42 3.18 -13.13
N SER A 441 26.29 2.75 -13.69
CA SER A 441 26.12 1.51 -14.48
C SER A 441 26.45 0.22 -13.72
N ASN A 442 26.86 0.33 -12.45
CA ASN A 442 27.28 -0.76 -11.59
C ASN A 442 26.65 -0.57 -10.20
N LYS A 443 26.71 -1.64 -9.41
CA LYS A 443 26.40 -1.62 -7.99
C LYS A 443 27.37 -2.53 -7.26
N VAL A 444 27.48 -2.38 -5.95
CA VAL A 444 28.20 -3.32 -5.10
C VAL A 444 27.18 -4.16 -4.33
N GLY A 445 27.27 -5.48 -4.49
CA GLY A 445 26.46 -6.45 -3.79
C GLY A 445 27.29 -7.41 -2.96
N ASN A 446 26.64 -8.45 -2.41
CA ASN A 446 27.24 -9.43 -1.49
C ASN A 446 27.90 -8.78 -0.26
N LEU A 447 27.26 -7.75 0.28
CA LEU A 447 27.69 -7.07 1.51
C LEU A 447 27.06 -7.78 2.72
N GLY A 448 27.89 -8.34 3.60
CA GLY A 448 27.48 -9.16 4.74
C GLY A 448 27.51 -10.67 4.47
N GLY A 449 26.50 -11.38 4.98
CA GLY A 449 26.41 -12.83 4.90
C GLY A 449 27.49 -13.57 5.67
N SER A 450 27.64 -14.88 5.41
CA SER A 450 28.62 -15.74 6.10
C SER A 450 30.07 -15.34 5.85
N SER A 451 30.35 -14.73 4.70
CA SER A 451 31.68 -14.20 4.37
C SER A 451 31.95 -12.82 4.98
N ASN A 452 30.93 -12.14 5.51
CA ASN A 452 31.01 -10.78 6.01
C ASN A 452 31.58 -9.80 4.96
N GLY A 453 31.03 -9.83 3.75
CA GLY A 453 31.46 -8.97 2.64
C GLY A 453 31.31 -7.48 3.00
N SER A 454 32.28 -6.66 2.58
CA SER A 454 32.27 -5.23 2.89
C SER A 454 32.90 -4.39 1.79
N VAL A 455 32.58 -3.10 1.81
CA VAL A 455 33.20 -2.07 0.96
C VAL A 455 33.65 -0.90 1.81
N VAL A 456 34.84 -0.37 1.51
CA VAL A 456 35.38 0.86 2.11
C VAL A 456 35.52 1.93 1.05
N LEU A 457 34.74 3.00 1.19
CA LEU A 457 34.88 4.22 0.40
C LEU A 457 35.87 5.14 1.11
N SER A 458 36.86 5.63 0.38
CA SER A 458 37.92 6.51 0.89
C SER A 458 37.86 7.86 0.20
N ASN A 459 38.59 8.86 0.75
CA ASN A 459 38.67 10.21 0.19
C ASN A 459 37.33 10.96 0.15
N ILE A 460 36.39 10.59 1.01
CA ILE A 460 35.12 11.31 1.15
C ILE A 460 35.39 12.64 1.85
N ARG A 461 35.08 13.76 1.19
CA ARG A 461 35.23 15.11 1.75
C ARG A 461 33.86 15.71 2.00
N THR A 462 33.74 16.42 3.11
CA THR A 462 32.50 17.07 3.50
C THR A 462 32.77 18.22 4.48
N SER A 463 31.90 19.21 4.46
CA SER A 463 31.92 20.36 5.36
C SER A 463 31.30 20.11 6.74
N GLN A 464 30.62 18.97 6.96
CA GLN A 464 29.84 18.73 8.18
C GLN A 464 30.29 17.48 8.96
N ALA A 465 30.44 17.61 10.29
CA ALA A 465 30.84 16.51 11.17
C ALA A 465 29.72 15.46 11.38
N ASN A 466 28.47 15.93 11.33
CA ASN A 466 27.24 15.14 11.37
C ASN A 466 26.38 15.60 10.20
N GLN A 467 25.86 14.67 9.41
CA GLN A 467 25.06 15.00 8.23
C GLN A 467 24.18 13.84 7.78
N THR A 468 23.17 14.16 6.97
CA THR A 468 22.43 13.18 6.19
C THR A 468 23.23 12.79 4.94
N VAL A 469 23.75 11.57 4.92
CA VAL A 469 24.31 10.95 3.72
C VAL A 469 23.17 10.35 2.90
N LYS A 470 23.18 10.62 1.59
CA LYS A 470 22.19 10.10 0.64
C LYS A 470 22.70 8.80 0.03
N PHE A 471 21.90 7.74 0.09
CA PHE A 471 22.22 6.45 -0.51
C PHE A 471 21.31 6.18 -1.70
N ASP A 472 21.91 5.81 -2.82
CA ASP A 472 21.23 5.17 -3.94
C ASP A 472 21.45 3.65 -3.80
N TYR A 473 20.37 2.90 -3.52
CA TYR A 473 20.46 1.49 -3.14
C TYR A 473 19.36 0.65 -3.81
N ILE A 474 19.55 -0.68 -3.80
CA ILE A 474 18.61 -1.65 -4.34
C ILE A 474 18.36 -2.74 -3.31
N ASN A 475 17.09 -2.94 -2.97
CA ASN A 475 16.58 -4.04 -2.17
C ASN A 475 15.28 -4.55 -2.80
N CYS A 476 15.36 -5.66 -3.52
CA CYS A 476 14.19 -6.28 -4.18
C CYS A 476 13.83 -7.64 -3.55
N GLU A 477 14.22 -7.86 -2.29
CA GLU A 477 13.90 -9.09 -1.55
C GLU A 477 12.54 -8.99 -0.86
N VAL A 478 11.48 -9.26 -1.61
CA VAL A 478 10.11 -9.23 -1.08
C VAL A 478 9.84 -10.48 -0.23
N GLY A 479 9.55 -10.26 1.04
CA GLY A 479 9.02 -11.26 1.95
C GLY A 479 7.51 -11.11 2.11
N TYR A 480 6.78 -12.19 1.87
CA TYR A 480 5.34 -12.17 1.86
C TYR A 480 4.72 -12.45 3.25
N LEU A 481 5.31 -13.31 4.09
CA LEU A 481 4.74 -13.67 5.41
C LEU A 481 5.78 -13.77 6.55
N GLY A 482 5.31 -13.53 7.78
CA GLY A 482 5.73 -14.12 9.07
C GLY A 482 7.17 -13.98 9.60
N SER A 483 8.16 -13.76 8.75
CA SER A 483 9.58 -13.71 9.13
C SER A 483 10.36 -12.57 8.46
N SER A 484 9.72 -11.80 7.57
CA SER A 484 10.34 -10.68 6.87
C SER A 484 9.67 -9.36 7.23
N ASN A 485 10.50 -8.36 7.49
CA ASN A 485 10.08 -6.97 7.64
C ASN A 485 10.12 -6.20 6.31
N ASN A 486 10.46 -6.83 5.19
CA ASN A 486 10.67 -6.16 3.90
C ASN A 486 11.74 -5.05 3.95
N GLU A 487 12.82 -5.33 4.68
CA GLU A 487 13.99 -4.47 4.79
C GLU A 487 15.26 -5.32 4.77
N ARG A 488 16.37 -4.70 4.39
CA ARG A 488 17.71 -5.22 4.65
C ARG A 488 18.43 -4.28 5.59
N LEU A 489 19.27 -4.84 6.45
CA LEU A 489 20.02 -4.07 7.45
C LEU A 489 21.49 -4.00 7.06
N ALA A 490 22.04 -2.79 7.02
CA ALA A 490 23.47 -2.56 6.82
C ALA A 490 24.14 -2.06 8.10
N SER A 491 25.40 -2.44 8.31
CA SER A 491 26.30 -1.80 9.29
C SER A 491 27.12 -0.74 8.56
N ILE A 492 27.02 0.51 9.02
CA ILE A 492 27.74 1.64 8.41
C ILE A 492 28.64 2.31 9.44
N SER A 493 29.94 2.37 9.15
CA SER A 493 30.96 3.00 10.00
C SER A 493 31.63 4.16 9.29
N VAL A 494 31.79 5.29 9.99
CA VAL A 494 32.55 6.45 9.51
C VAL A 494 33.89 6.50 10.25
N ASN A 495 35.00 6.57 9.52
CA ASN A 495 36.36 6.69 10.06
C ASN A 495 36.73 5.61 11.11
N GLY A 496 36.22 4.38 10.94
CA GLY A 496 36.50 3.25 11.83
C GLY A 496 35.81 3.33 13.20
N ARG A 497 34.87 4.26 13.39
CA ARG A 497 34.04 4.34 14.60
C ARG A 497 33.07 3.16 14.70
N PRO A 498 32.44 2.92 15.86
CA PRO A 498 31.38 1.90 15.97
C PRO A 498 30.34 2.06 14.87
N ALA A 499 29.99 0.94 14.22
CA ALA A 499 29.04 0.95 13.13
C ALA A 499 27.61 1.20 13.63
N GLN A 500 26.86 2.00 12.88
CA GLN A 500 25.43 2.18 13.04
C GLN A 500 24.69 1.14 12.20
N THR A 501 23.68 0.48 12.78
CA THR A 501 22.75 -0.37 12.01
C THR A 501 21.71 0.50 11.32
N VAL A 502 21.56 0.31 10.01
CA VAL A 502 20.69 1.11 9.15
C VAL A 502 19.72 0.20 8.41
N SER A 503 18.42 0.48 8.54
CA SER A 503 17.34 -0.19 7.81
C SER A 503 17.15 0.42 6.43
N PHE A 504 17.07 -0.45 5.42
CA PHE A 504 16.80 -0.10 4.04
C PHE A 504 15.58 -0.90 3.54
N PRO A 505 14.40 -0.26 3.44
CA PRO A 505 13.18 -0.90 2.96
C PRO A 505 13.29 -1.31 1.47
N LEU A 506 12.29 -2.00 0.95
CA LEU A 506 12.24 -2.37 -0.46
C LEU A 506 12.41 -1.16 -1.39
N SER A 507 13.18 -1.33 -2.46
CA SER A 507 13.32 -0.38 -3.57
C SER A 507 12.49 -0.75 -4.79
N GLY A 508 12.04 -2.01 -4.89
CA GLY A 508 11.18 -2.53 -5.93
C GLY A 508 11.25 -4.05 -6.06
N TYR A 509 11.21 -4.55 -7.29
CA TYR A 509 11.21 -5.98 -7.64
C TYR A 509 12.38 -6.36 -8.54
N ASN A 510 12.93 -5.42 -9.32
CA ASN A 510 14.01 -5.66 -10.26
C ASN A 510 15.36 -5.16 -9.73
N TRP A 511 16.25 -6.11 -9.42
CA TRP A 511 17.59 -5.83 -8.89
C TRP A 511 18.50 -5.02 -9.81
N ALA A 512 18.14 -4.81 -11.09
CA ALA A 512 18.93 -4.04 -12.04
C ALA A 512 18.38 -2.62 -12.28
N THR A 513 17.09 -2.37 -12.05
CA THR A 513 16.41 -1.12 -12.46
C THR A 513 15.68 -0.39 -11.35
N ASP A 514 15.33 -1.07 -10.26
CA ASP A 514 14.52 -0.48 -9.19
C ASP A 514 15.41 0.11 -8.09
N ILE A 515 16.06 1.23 -8.42
CA ILE A 515 16.96 1.95 -7.52
C ILE A 515 16.13 2.90 -6.63
N TYR A 516 16.27 2.78 -5.32
CA TYR A 516 15.83 3.84 -4.43
C TYR A 516 16.89 4.93 -4.40
N THR A 517 16.57 6.09 -4.96
CA THR A 517 17.49 7.24 -5.04
C THR A 517 17.37 8.18 -3.84
N GLY A 518 18.50 8.63 -3.28
CA GLY A 518 18.54 9.70 -2.29
C GLY A 518 17.98 9.31 -0.91
N TYR A 519 18.10 8.04 -0.50
CA TYR A 519 17.70 7.61 0.84
C TYR A 519 18.56 8.28 1.90
N GLY A 520 17.96 9.07 2.78
CA GLY A 520 18.69 9.84 3.79
C GLY A 520 19.00 8.99 5.02
N VAL A 521 20.29 8.92 5.37
CA VAL A 521 20.78 8.29 6.60
C VAL A 521 21.62 9.30 7.35
N GLU A 522 21.25 9.61 8.59
CA GLU A 522 22.07 10.46 9.45
C GLU A 522 23.29 9.68 9.95
N LEU A 523 24.48 10.20 9.65
CA LEU A 523 25.77 9.65 10.07
C LEU A 523 26.60 10.74 10.75
N SER A 524 27.46 10.32 11.68
CA SER A 524 28.30 11.20 12.49
C SER A 524 29.76 10.78 12.49
N GLY A 525 30.64 11.69 12.93
CA GLY A 525 32.06 11.40 13.11
C GLY A 525 32.95 11.72 11.91
N PHE A 526 32.45 12.52 10.97
CA PHE A 526 33.25 13.05 9.87
C PHE A 526 34.28 14.08 10.35
N ASN A 527 35.48 14.01 9.78
CA ASN A 527 36.49 15.05 9.81
C ASN A 527 36.19 16.08 8.72
N THR A 528 35.84 17.30 9.13
CA THR A 528 35.47 18.41 8.22
C THR A 528 36.66 19.09 7.54
N LYS A 529 37.89 18.76 7.95
CA LYS A 529 39.13 19.33 7.39
C LYS A 529 39.94 18.35 6.57
N GLY A 530 39.49 17.10 6.45
CA GLY A 530 40.26 16.01 5.88
C GLY A 530 39.43 15.02 5.06
N ALA A 531 40.10 14.01 4.53
CA ALA A 531 39.46 12.86 3.93
C ALA A 531 38.81 11.98 5.01
N ASN A 532 37.69 11.38 4.65
CA ASN A 532 36.95 10.43 5.47
C ASN A 532 36.87 9.08 4.78
N SER A 533 36.64 8.04 5.57
CA SER A 533 36.23 6.73 5.08
C SER A 533 34.83 6.37 5.55
N ILE A 534 34.09 5.67 4.69
CA ILE A 534 32.80 5.06 5.02
C ILE A 534 32.90 3.57 4.68
N THR A 535 32.71 2.73 5.69
CA THR A 535 32.66 1.26 5.56
C THR A 535 31.21 0.81 5.60
N ILE A 536 30.82 -0.05 4.66
CA ILE A 536 29.48 -0.64 4.57
C ILE A 536 29.60 -2.17 4.54
N SER A 537 28.81 -2.85 5.37
CA SER A 537 28.65 -4.31 5.37
C SER A 537 27.21 -4.68 5.75
N GLY A 538 26.88 -5.98 5.76
CA GLY A 538 25.65 -6.46 6.40
C GLY A 538 25.64 -6.26 7.91
N ALA A 539 24.45 -6.14 8.50
CA ALA A 539 24.28 -6.15 9.95
C ALA A 539 24.20 -7.59 10.50
N GLY A 540 24.99 -7.88 11.53
CA GLY A 540 25.10 -9.24 12.08
C GLY A 540 25.53 -10.24 11.01
N SER A 541 24.77 -11.33 10.85
CA SER A 541 24.97 -12.33 9.78
C SER A 541 24.11 -12.09 8.53
N GLY A 542 23.37 -10.97 8.48
CA GLY A 542 22.46 -10.65 7.38
C GLY A 542 23.17 -10.06 6.17
N TRP A 543 22.42 -9.91 5.08
CA TRP A 543 22.86 -9.19 3.88
C TRP A 543 22.36 -7.75 3.90
N ALA A 544 23.25 -6.81 3.59
CA ALA A 544 22.84 -5.44 3.27
C ALA A 544 22.19 -5.37 1.87
N PRO A 545 21.52 -4.26 1.53
CA PRO A 545 21.16 -3.98 0.13
C PRO A 545 22.39 -3.90 -0.77
N ASP A 546 22.14 -3.89 -2.07
CA ASP A 546 23.17 -3.48 -3.03
C ASP A 546 23.20 -1.96 -3.10
N PHE A 547 24.39 -1.38 -3.29
CA PHE A 547 24.55 0.08 -3.36
C PHE A 547 25.16 0.54 -4.68
N ASP A 548 24.57 1.57 -5.28
CA ASP A 548 25.06 2.24 -6.48
C ASP A 548 26.08 3.32 -6.09
N ARG A 549 25.62 4.35 -5.36
CA ARG A 549 26.43 5.49 -4.94
C ARG A 549 25.94 6.09 -3.64
N ILE A 550 26.81 6.88 -3.02
CA ILE A 550 26.47 7.76 -1.90
C ILE A 550 26.64 9.22 -2.29
N ALA A 551 25.98 10.12 -1.58
CA ALA A 551 26.20 11.56 -1.68
C ALA A 551 26.34 12.19 -0.29
N VAL A 552 27.37 13.01 -0.13
CA VAL A 552 27.64 13.80 1.10
C VAL A 552 27.55 15.29 0.77
N ILE A 553 27.22 16.11 1.76
CA ILE A 553 27.23 17.57 1.61
C ILE A 553 28.67 18.01 1.34
N ALA A 554 28.86 18.79 0.27
CA ALA A 554 30.17 19.25 -0.19
C ALA A 554 30.95 20.04 0.87
#